data_AF-A0A6P8QWW4-F1
#
_entry.id   AF-A0A6P8QWW4-F1
#
_cell.length_a   1.000
_cell.length_b   1.000
_cell.length_c   1.000
_cell.angle_alpha   90.00
_cell.angle_beta   90.00
_cell.angle_gamma   90.00
#
_symmetry.space_group_name_H-M   'P 1'
#
loop_
_entity.id
_entity.type
_entity.pdbx_description
1 polymer ?
#
loop_
_entity_poly.entity_id
_entity_poly.type
_entity_poly.pdbx_seq_one_letter_code
_entity_poly.pdbx_strand_id
1 'polypeptide(L)'
;MSFWMNSVLVKFIIGAHGCDVPVEDREDPYSCRLLNISNPILKQEIEVFVIPEAASFILSEDRSVSVNFRVLYPIIITRLGVFQDNNIVGFERNITVKVYQAEHEEPLFSARFSPTSSGIQMDRLWYKPVEQFVLPEGFEGTVVWESHDSNGLISRNLHKVILNDGGGVLRLTTVEEGLLRYELAEGVEGIAGGFTYTIHEGEALLLNLNSRPVRLLSHLTKLEEEDALLKEESTTYQDIIFVHIIDTYRNVPAKLLHFYRWTVESTSYDLLLKTDDDCYIDLDNMFQRIVQKNLKKPNVWWGNFRLNWAVDRTGKWQELEYPSPAYPAFACGSGYVISKDIVQWLASNSDRLKTYQGEDVSMGIWMAAIGPKRYQDSLWLCEKQCETGMLSSPQYSPEELIKLWEKREQCGTPCACEER
;
A
#
# COMPACT_ATOMS: atom_id res chain seq x y z
N MET A 1 -18.18 -35.20 -17.95
CA MET A 1 -19.06 -34.53 -16.96
C MET A 1 -18.70 -35.08 -15.59
N SER A 2 -17.86 -34.37 -14.83
CA SER A 2 -17.26 -34.89 -13.61
C SER A 2 -18.32 -35.04 -12.50
N PHE A 3 -18.15 -36.08 -11.68
CA PHE A 3 -19.09 -36.52 -10.63
C PHE A 3 -19.40 -35.43 -9.57
N TRP A 4 -18.69 -34.31 -9.58
CA TRP A 4 -18.64 -33.31 -8.52
C TRP A 4 -19.42 -32.03 -8.80
N MET A 5 -19.96 -31.85 -10.02
CA MET A 5 -20.69 -30.62 -10.40
C MET A 5 -21.86 -30.28 -9.45
N ASN A 6 -22.51 -31.28 -8.85
CA ASN A 6 -23.60 -31.05 -7.88
C ASN A 6 -23.11 -30.78 -6.44
N SER A 7 -21.79 -30.72 -6.21
CA SER A 7 -21.19 -30.56 -4.87
C SER A 7 -20.45 -29.23 -4.69
N VAL A 8 -20.46 -28.35 -5.70
CA VAL A 8 -19.79 -27.04 -5.67
C VAL A 8 -20.84 -25.94 -5.71
N LEU A 9 -20.74 -24.99 -4.78
CA LEU A 9 -21.44 -23.72 -4.86
C LEU A 9 -20.41 -22.65 -5.23
N VAL A 10 -20.61 -21.98 -6.36
CA VAL A 10 -19.77 -20.86 -6.81
C VAL A 10 -20.51 -19.56 -6.56
N LYS A 11 -19.81 -18.55 -6.05
CA LYS A 11 -20.32 -17.19 -5.84
C LYS A 11 -19.24 -16.16 -6.16
N PHE A 12 -19.62 -15.10 -6.86
CA PHE A 12 -18.80 -13.90 -7.04
C PHE A 12 -19.11 -12.88 -5.95
N ILE A 13 -18.08 -12.30 -5.35
CA ILE A 13 -18.23 -11.37 -4.22
C ILE A 13 -17.83 -9.98 -4.68
N ILE A 14 -18.82 -9.08 -4.68
CA ILE A 14 -18.67 -7.72 -5.18
C ILE A 14 -19.06 -6.74 -4.06
N GLY A 15 -18.32 -5.66 -3.92
CA GLY A 15 -18.69 -4.55 -3.06
C GLY A 15 -19.94 -3.85 -3.62
N ALA A 16 -20.90 -3.55 -2.77
CA ALA A 16 -22.17 -2.97 -3.15
C ALA A 16 -22.06 -1.53 -3.69
N HIS A 17 -20.90 -0.90 -3.53
CA HIS A 17 -20.65 0.47 -3.98
C HIS A 17 -19.34 0.54 -4.76
N GLY A 18 -19.37 1.15 -5.94
CA GLY A 18 -18.15 1.62 -6.60
C GLY A 18 -17.53 2.80 -5.85
N CYS A 19 -16.24 3.06 -6.07
CA CYS A 19 -15.58 4.24 -5.53
C CYS A 19 -15.98 5.49 -6.31
N ASP A 20 -16.56 6.48 -5.64
CA ASP A 20 -17.04 7.76 -6.21
C ASP A 20 -15.92 8.72 -6.64
N VAL A 21 -14.68 8.44 -6.25
CA VAL A 21 -13.50 9.19 -6.67
C VAL A 21 -12.92 8.60 -7.96
N PRO A 22 -12.78 9.38 -9.05
CA PRO A 22 -12.07 8.97 -10.26
C PRO A 22 -10.63 8.52 -9.95
N VAL A 23 -10.09 7.54 -10.68
CA VAL A 23 -8.77 6.95 -10.38
C VAL A 23 -7.65 7.99 -10.37
N GLU A 24 -7.72 8.94 -11.29
CA GLU A 24 -6.76 10.04 -11.47
C GLU A 24 -6.80 11.08 -10.34
N ASP A 25 -7.87 11.06 -9.55
CA ASP A 25 -8.11 12.00 -8.45
C ASP A 25 -7.93 11.34 -7.08
N ARG A 26 -7.48 10.09 -7.03
CA ARG A 26 -7.22 9.37 -5.77
C ARG A 26 -5.82 9.66 -5.24
N GLU A 27 -5.65 9.59 -3.92
CA GLU A 27 -4.33 9.65 -3.27
C GLU A 27 -3.45 8.45 -3.63
N ASP A 28 -4.06 7.30 -3.88
CA ASP A 28 -3.44 6.13 -4.47
C ASP A 28 -4.49 5.39 -5.32
N PRO A 29 -4.11 4.74 -6.43
CA PRO A 29 -5.06 4.11 -7.33
C PRO A 29 -5.82 2.93 -6.70
N TYR A 30 -5.37 2.43 -5.54
CA TYR A 30 -5.89 1.23 -4.88
C TYR A 30 -6.92 1.53 -3.78
N SER A 31 -7.06 2.79 -3.33
CA SER A 31 -8.02 3.23 -2.31
C SER A 31 -9.18 4.04 -2.90
N CYS A 32 -10.05 4.56 -2.04
CA CYS A 32 -11.10 5.52 -2.41
C CYS A 32 -10.95 6.83 -1.62
N ARG A 33 -9.74 7.39 -1.61
CA ARG A 33 -9.45 8.65 -0.93
C ARG A 33 -9.11 9.72 -1.95
N LEU A 34 -9.78 10.86 -1.88
CA LEU A 34 -9.52 12.01 -2.75
C LEU A 34 -8.13 12.60 -2.48
N LEU A 35 -7.37 12.85 -3.54
CA LEU A 35 -6.11 13.58 -3.50
C LEU A 35 -6.35 15.04 -3.11
N ASN A 36 -6.03 15.38 -1.87
CA ASN A 36 -6.31 16.68 -1.25
C ASN A 36 -5.33 17.79 -1.69
N ILE A 37 -5.28 18.08 -2.99
CA ILE A 37 -4.55 19.19 -3.59
C ILE A 37 -5.57 20.19 -4.13
N SER A 38 -5.49 21.45 -3.69
CA SER A 38 -6.49 22.47 -4.05
C SER A 38 -5.90 23.73 -4.67
N ASN A 39 -4.70 24.16 -4.25
CA ASN A 39 -4.11 25.44 -4.67
C ASN A 39 -2.58 25.35 -4.79
N PRO A 40 -2.04 24.73 -5.86
CA PRO A 40 -0.61 24.57 -6.01
C PRO A 40 0.09 25.93 -6.20
N ILE A 41 1.16 26.18 -5.46
CA ILE A 41 1.97 27.38 -5.60
C ILE A 41 2.93 27.20 -6.79
N LEU A 42 2.68 27.92 -7.89
CA LEU A 42 3.42 27.74 -9.15
C LEU A 42 4.61 28.69 -9.29
N LYS A 43 5.67 28.21 -9.96
CA LYS A 43 6.84 29.00 -10.41
C LYS A 43 7.55 29.79 -9.30
N GLN A 44 7.45 29.31 -8.06
CA GLN A 44 8.11 29.89 -6.90
C GLN A 44 8.80 28.77 -6.11
N GLU A 45 9.92 29.09 -5.49
CA GLU A 45 10.53 28.21 -4.49
C GLU A 45 9.70 28.30 -3.20
N ILE A 46 9.30 27.14 -2.70
CA ILE A 46 8.45 27.00 -1.51
C ILE A 46 9.35 26.56 -0.35
N GLU A 47 9.34 27.32 0.74
CA GLU A 47 9.96 26.92 2.01
C GLU A 47 8.99 26.05 2.80
N VAL A 48 9.34 24.78 3.03
CA VAL A 48 8.47 23.80 3.71
C VAL A 48 8.14 24.24 5.13
N PHE A 49 9.12 24.77 5.85
CA PHE A 49 8.99 25.10 7.27
C PHE A 49 9.05 26.61 7.46
N VAL A 50 7.91 27.21 7.77
CA VAL A 50 7.81 28.65 8.05
C VAL A 50 7.87 28.87 9.56
N ILE A 51 8.84 29.66 10.01
CA ILE A 51 9.04 29.95 11.44
C ILE A 51 8.45 31.32 11.80
N PRO A 52 7.47 31.40 12.73
CA PRO A 52 6.97 32.68 13.23
C PRO A 52 8.05 33.49 13.96
N GLU A 53 8.06 34.81 13.76
CA GLU A 53 9.05 35.71 14.36
C GLU A 53 9.09 35.66 15.89
N ALA A 54 7.96 35.41 16.56
CA ALA A 54 7.85 35.42 18.03
C ALA A 54 8.39 34.16 18.73
N ALA A 55 8.91 33.18 17.99
CA ALA A 55 9.24 31.88 18.57
C ALA A 55 10.65 31.86 19.20
N SER A 56 10.77 31.61 20.50
CA SER A 56 12.05 31.41 21.20
C SER A 56 12.73 30.10 20.80
N PHE A 57 14.06 30.12 20.62
CA PHE A 57 14.86 28.94 20.28
C PHE A 57 15.16 28.13 21.54
N ILE A 58 14.95 26.82 21.48
CA ILE A 58 15.37 25.88 22.52
C ILE A 58 16.55 25.11 21.94
N LEU A 59 17.69 25.12 22.63
CA LEU A 59 18.81 24.25 22.30
C LEU A 59 18.40 22.81 22.61
N SER A 60 18.40 21.94 21.61
CA SER A 60 18.37 20.50 21.87
C SER A 60 19.79 19.97 22.00
N GLU A 61 19.96 18.98 22.87
CA GLU A 61 21.23 18.26 23.03
C GLU A 61 21.36 17.10 22.02
N ASP A 62 20.38 16.92 21.14
CA ASP A 62 20.33 15.81 20.19
C ASP A 62 21.41 15.93 19.11
N ARG A 63 22.09 14.81 18.84
CA ARG A 63 23.15 14.71 17.81
C ARG A 63 22.60 14.56 16.40
N SER A 64 21.42 13.97 16.28
CA SER A 64 20.70 13.82 15.02
C SER A 64 19.21 14.06 15.21
N VAL A 65 18.58 14.62 14.19
CA VAL A 65 17.15 14.94 14.16
C VAL A 65 16.63 14.56 12.78
N SER A 66 15.43 13.99 12.69
CA SER A 66 14.87 13.52 11.41
C SER A 66 13.38 13.82 11.24
N VAL A 67 12.96 13.99 9.99
CA VAL A 67 11.57 14.15 9.58
C VAL A 67 11.27 13.31 8.35
N ASN A 68 10.16 12.58 8.38
CA ASN A 68 9.67 11.84 7.23
C ASN A 68 8.67 12.68 6.43
N PHE A 69 8.70 12.52 5.11
CA PHE A 69 7.76 13.17 4.21
C PHE A 69 7.39 12.25 3.05
N ARG A 70 6.20 12.50 2.50
CA ARG A 70 5.65 11.85 1.33
C ARG A 70 5.29 12.87 0.27
N VAL A 71 5.67 12.59 -0.95
CA VAL A 71 5.37 13.39 -2.14
C VAL A 71 4.05 12.90 -2.73
N LEU A 72 3.06 13.78 -2.80
CA LEU A 72 1.73 13.52 -3.36
C LEU A 72 1.60 13.99 -4.81
N TYR A 73 2.55 14.79 -5.29
CA TYR A 73 2.70 15.18 -6.69
C TYR A 73 4.17 15.52 -6.97
N PRO A 74 4.73 15.26 -8.17
CA PRO A 74 6.16 15.42 -8.40
C PRO A 74 6.74 16.79 -8.01
N ILE A 75 7.83 16.77 -7.23
CA ILE A 75 8.54 17.97 -6.77
C ILE A 75 10.04 17.89 -7.05
N ILE A 76 10.71 19.05 -7.02
CA ILE A 76 12.17 19.15 -7.11
C ILE A 76 12.66 19.89 -5.87
N ILE A 77 13.42 19.21 -5.00
CA ILE A 77 14.10 19.86 -3.87
C ILE A 77 15.26 20.69 -4.41
N THR A 78 15.29 21.99 -4.10
CA THR A 78 16.30 22.93 -4.64
C THR A 78 17.39 23.25 -3.63
N ARG A 79 17.06 23.34 -2.34
CA ARG A 79 18.02 23.66 -1.27
C ARG A 79 17.70 22.90 0.01
N LEU A 80 18.74 22.55 0.76
CA LEU A 80 18.63 22.09 2.13
C LEU A 80 19.09 23.19 3.07
N GLY A 81 18.53 23.26 4.27
CA GLY A 81 18.83 24.29 5.24
C GLY A 81 18.84 23.85 6.69
N VAL A 82 19.44 24.69 7.53
CA VAL A 82 19.72 24.45 8.94
C VAL A 82 19.32 25.65 9.79
N PHE A 83 18.84 25.41 11.01
CA PHE A 83 18.58 26.45 11.99
C PHE A 83 19.89 26.97 12.60
N GLN A 84 19.95 28.27 12.88
CA GLN A 84 21.05 28.89 13.59
C GLN A 84 20.54 29.83 14.68
N ASP A 85 21.30 29.94 15.78
CA ASP A 85 21.08 30.92 16.85
C ASP A 85 21.51 32.32 16.38
N ASN A 86 20.61 33.28 16.51
CA ASN A 86 20.82 34.68 16.13
C ASN A 86 21.92 35.39 16.94
N ASN A 87 22.35 34.82 18.07
CA ASN A 87 23.34 35.44 18.96
C ASN A 87 24.81 35.21 18.54
N ILE A 88 25.08 34.42 17.50
CA ILE A 88 26.44 34.09 17.04
C ILE A 88 26.63 34.52 15.58
N VAL A 89 27.66 35.34 15.33
CA VAL A 89 28.02 35.79 13.97
C VAL A 89 28.84 34.70 13.29
N GLY A 90 28.22 33.95 12.38
CA GLY A 90 28.89 32.93 11.55
C GLY A 90 28.62 31.48 12.01
N PHE A 91 28.94 30.51 11.16
CA PHE A 91 28.59 29.10 11.36
C PHE A 91 29.72 28.36 12.08
N GLU A 92 29.71 28.23 13.41
CA GLU A 92 30.87 27.68 14.15
C GLU A 92 30.96 26.14 14.12
N ARG A 93 29.92 25.44 13.67
CA ARG A 93 29.78 23.98 13.80
C ARG A 93 29.80 23.28 12.45
N ASN A 94 30.00 21.96 12.44
CA ASN A 94 29.80 21.15 11.23
C ASN A 94 28.48 20.41 11.30
N ILE A 95 27.53 20.79 10.44
CA ILE A 95 26.22 20.14 10.32
C ILE A 95 26.08 19.58 8.92
N THR A 96 25.64 18.34 8.81
CA THR A 96 25.33 17.70 7.54
C THR A 96 23.84 17.43 7.47
N VAL A 97 23.20 17.85 6.39
CA VAL A 97 21.80 17.52 6.08
C VAL A 97 21.81 16.51 4.95
N LYS A 98 21.12 15.39 5.14
CA LYS A 98 21.01 14.31 4.17
C LYS A 98 19.55 14.00 3.90
N VAL A 99 19.23 13.70 2.65
CA VAL A 99 17.91 13.19 2.28
C VAL A 99 18.07 11.76 1.83
N TYR A 100 17.35 10.85 2.47
CA TYR A 100 17.31 9.44 2.14
C TYR A 100 15.99 9.12 1.45
N GLN A 101 16.03 8.18 0.51
CA GLN A 101 14.83 7.50 0.04
C GLN A 101 14.51 6.39 1.04
N ALA A 102 13.21 6.16 1.29
CA ALA A 102 12.79 4.99 2.05
C ALA A 102 13.44 3.72 1.47
N GLU A 103 13.97 2.85 2.34
CA GLU A 103 14.63 1.57 2.01
C GLU A 103 16.06 1.67 1.44
N HIS A 104 16.62 2.87 1.22
CA HIS A 104 18.02 3.04 0.77
C HIS A 104 18.97 3.44 1.92
N GLU A 105 20.13 2.80 2.00
CA GLU A 105 21.18 3.15 2.99
C GLU A 105 22.00 4.38 2.57
N GLU A 106 22.08 4.68 1.28
CA GLU A 106 22.82 5.84 0.76
C GLU A 106 21.92 7.08 0.64
N PRO A 107 22.42 8.27 1.02
CA PRO A 107 21.66 9.50 0.86
C PRO A 107 21.55 9.86 -0.63
N LEU A 108 20.35 10.23 -1.08
CA LEU A 108 20.12 10.72 -2.45
C LEU A 108 20.94 11.97 -2.75
N PHE A 109 20.97 12.88 -1.79
CA PHE A 109 21.79 14.10 -1.84
C PHE A 109 22.01 14.63 -0.43
N SER A 110 23.05 15.44 -0.27
CA SER A 110 23.41 16.03 1.02
C SER A 110 23.98 17.43 0.88
N ALA A 111 23.83 18.22 1.93
CA ALA A 111 24.44 19.52 2.08
C ALA A 111 25.20 19.59 3.40
N ARG A 112 26.50 19.88 3.32
CA ARG A 112 27.35 20.06 4.52
C ARG A 112 27.59 21.53 4.79
N PHE A 113 27.31 21.99 5.99
CA PHE A 113 27.52 23.35 6.47
C PHE A 113 28.75 23.41 7.38
N SER A 114 29.61 24.41 7.18
CA SER A 114 30.85 24.61 7.93
C SER A 114 31.16 26.11 8.06
N PRO A 115 32.06 26.53 8.97
CA PRO A 115 32.45 27.95 9.10
C PRO A 115 32.99 28.57 7.81
N THR A 116 33.63 27.75 6.98
CA THR A 116 34.20 28.15 5.69
C THR A 116 33.19 28.10 4.54
N SER A 117 32.03 27.47 4.76
CA SER A 117 30.99 27.27 3.76
C SER A 117 29.64 27.23 4.47
N SER A 118 29.13 28.40 4.83
CA SER A 118 27.88 28.52 5.60
C SER A 118 26.62 28.50 4.72
N GLY A 119 26.74 28.73 3.42
CA GLY A 119 25.60 28.89 2.52
C GLY A 119 25.06 30.31 2.48
N ILE A 120 23.80 30.47 2.07
CA ILE A 120 23.10 31.76 1.99
C ILE A 120 22.05 31.81 3.09
N GLN A 121 22.02 32.90 3.85
CA GLN A 121 20.99 33.13 4.86
C GLN A 121 19.73 33.66 4.19
N MET A 122 18.61 32.98 4.41
CA MET A 122 17.26 33.45 4.05
C MET A 122 16.41 33.35 5.32
N ASP A 123 15.88 34.49 5.76
CA ASP A 123 15.21 34.64 7.05
C ASP A 123 16.04 34.10 8.23
N ARG A 124 15.55 33.05 8.92
CA ARG A 124 16.19 32.41 10.09
C ARG A 124 16.91 31.10 9.75
N LEU A 125 16.99 30.75 8.47
CA LEU A 125 17.63 29.53 8.00
C LEU A 125 18.83 29.85 7.11
N TRP A 126 19.82 28.96 7.17
CA TRP A 126 20.93 28.93 6.22
C TRP A 126 20.66 27.84 5.21
N TYR A 127 20.66 28.18 3.93
CA TYR A 127 20.39 27.25 2.84
C TYR A 127 21.61 27.03 1.96
N LYS A 128 21.72 25.82 1.44
CA LYS A 128 22.67 25.44 0.39
C LYS A 128 21.96 24.74 -0.76
N PRO A 129 22.32 25.05 -2.02
CA PRO A 129 21.80 24.34 -3.16
C PRO A 129 22.24 22.87 -3.12
N VAL A 130 21.36 21.99 -3.57
CA VAL A 130 21.63 20.57 -3.76
C VAL A 130 21.43 20.18 -5.21
N GLU A 131 21.90 19.00 -5.57
CA GLU A 131 21.61 18.41 -6.87
C GLU A 131 20.09 18.22 -7.03
N GLN A 132 19.57 18.66 -8.17
CA GLN A 132 18.13 18.73 -8.41
C GLN A 132 17.65 17.43 -9.04
N PHE A 133 16.92 16.64 -8.27
CA PHE A 133 16.23 15.44 -8.74
C PHE A 133 14.72 15.65 -8.71
N VAL A 134 14.03 15.09 -9.71
CA VAL A 134 12.56 15.00 -9.67
C VAL A 134 12.20 13.86 -8.74
N LEU A 135 11.57 14.19 -7.61
CA LEU A 135 10.98 13.22 -6.71
C LEU A 135 9.58 12.89 -7.23
N PRO A 136 9.31 11.63 -7.64
CA PRO A 136 8.04 11.26 -8.24
C PRO A 136 6.90 11.23 -7.22
N GLU A 137 5.66 11.14 -7.71
CA GLU A 137 4.49 10.85 -6.89
C GLU A 137 4.67 9.53 -6.12
N GLY A 138 4.28 9.51 -4.85
CA GLY A 138 4.46 8.37 -3.95
C GLY A 138 5.88 8.23 -3.40
N PHE A 139 6.81 9.15 -3.74
CA PHE A 139 8.14 9.16 -3.13
C PHE A 139 8.03 9.41 -1.63
N GLU A 140 8.65 8.53 -0.85
CA GLU A 140 8.78 8.66 0.60
C GLU A 140 10.26 8.84 0.95
N GLY A 141 10.54 9.89 1.72
CA GLY A 141 11.89 10.24 2.09
C GLY A 141 12.02 10.70 3.52
N THR A 142 13.26 10.61 4.01
CA THR A 142 13.63 11.07 5.34
C THR A 142 14.71 12.13 5.22
N VAL A 143 14.45 13.31 5.76
CA VAL A 143 15.49 14.35 5.94
C VAL A 143 16.11 14.13 7.31
N VAL A 144 17.44 13.99 7.34
CA VAL A 144 18.22 13.82 8.56
C VAL A 144 19.22 14.97 8.69
N TRP A 145 19.20 15.64 9.83
CA TRP A 145 20.22 16.59 10.25
C TRP A 145 21.15 15.89 11.24
N GLU A 146 22.46 16.00 11.01
CA GLU A 146 23.49 15.38 11.85
C GLU A 146 24.55 16.42 12.25
N SER A 147 24.90 16.49 13.54
CA SER A 147 26.03 17.28 14.03
C SER A 147 27.20 16.37 14.41
N HIS A 148 28.41 16.77 14.02
CA HIS A 148 29.64 16.07 14.42
C HIS A 148 30.20 16.55 15.77
N ASP A 149 29.67 17.65 16.31
CA ASP A 149 30.16 18.29 17.52
C ASP A 149 29.33 17.87 18.75
N SER A 150 29.95 17.84 19.95
CA SER A 150 29.30 17.34 21.17
C SER A 150 28.19 18.23 21.75
N ASN A 151 28.00 19.45 21.20
CA ASN A 151 26.92 20.36 21.56
C ASN A 151 25.89 20.39 20.41
N GLY A 152 24.70 19.82 20.67
CA GLY A 152 23.70 19.36 19.70
C GLY A 152 23.08 20.36 18.73
N LEU A 153 22.17 19.83 17.91
CA LEU A 153 21.39 20.55 16.91
C LEU A 153 20.38 21.51 17.58
N ILE A 154 20.19 22.70 17.00
CA ILE A 154 19.04 23.52 17.37
C ILE A 154 17.81 22.88 16.73
N SER A 155 16.95 22.26 17.55
CA SER A 155 15.76 21.59 17.06
C SER A 155 14.47 22.21 17.61
N ARG A 156 13.38 22.04 16.87
CA ARG A 156 12.02 22.37 17.30
C ARG A 156 11.13 21.16 17.18
N ASN A 157 10.13 21.11 18.06
CA ASN A 157 9.06 20.14 17.94
C ASN A 157 8.22 20.43 16.66
N LEU A 158 7.96 19.39 15.87
CA LEU A 158 7.16 19.43 14.63
C LEU A 158 5.80 20.12 14.81
N HIS A 159 5.15 19.91 15.95
CA HIS A 159 3.82 20.47 16.25
C HIS A 159 3.81 21.99 16.47
N LYS A 160 4.99 22.63 16.53
CA LYS A 160 5.14 24.07 16.76
C LYS A 160 5.61 24.82 15.50
N VAL A 161 5.66 24.16 14.36
CA VAL A 161 6.12 24.74 13.09
C VAL A 161 4.95 24.81 12.11
N ILE A 162 4.88 25.91 11.34
CA ILE A 162 3.87 26.05 10.28
C ILE A 162 4.43 25.36 9.03
N LEU A 163 3.71 24.34 8.55
CA LEU A 163 4.03 23.62 7.33
C LEU A 163 3.45 24.35 6.11
N ASN A 164 4.28 24.59 5.11
CA ASN A 164 3.85 24.95 3.77
C ASN A 164 3.99 23.74 2.86
N ASP A 165 2.87 23.04 2.64
CA ASP A 165 2.78 21.86 1.79
C ASP A 165 2.64 22.19 0.29
N GLY A 166 2.72 23.46 -0.08
CA GLY A 166 2.60 23.92 -1.46
C GLY A 166 1.20 23.68 -2.04
N GLY A 167 0.17 23.66 -1.20
CA GLY A 167 -1.21 23.40 -1.60
C GLY A 167 -1.61 21.93 -1.56
N GLY A 168 -0.90 21.13 -0.75
CA GLY A 168 -1.13 19.70 -0.52
C GLY A 168 -0.24 18.74 -1.34
N VAL A 169 0.81 19.22 -2.02
CA VAL A 169 1.69 18.37 -2.86
C VAL A 169 2.69 17.55 -2.05
N LEU A 170 2.87 17.90 -0.77
CA LEU A 170 3.80 17.28 0.16
C LEU A 170 3.09 17.03 1.49
N ARG A 171 3.25 15.86 2.09
CA ARG A 171 2.74 15.55 3.42
C ARG A 171 3.88 15.15 4.33
N LEU A 172 3.92 15.69 5.55
CA LEU A 172 4.82 15.17 6.58
C LEU A 172 4.17 13.96 7.25
N THR A 173 4.95 12.91 7.48
CA THR A 173 4.49 11.72 8.20
C THR A 173 5.13 11.71 9.59
N THR A 174 4.29 11.74 10.64
CA THR A 174 4.76 11.61 12.03
C THR A 174 4.71 10.15 12.47
N VAL A 175 5.52 9.78 13.46
CA VAL A 175 5.64 8.38 13.93
C VAL A 175 4.31 7.85 14.55
N GLU A 176 3.40 8.72 15.00
CA GLU A 176 2.08 8.32 15.52
C GLU A 176 1.09 7.87 14.43
N GLU A 177 1.27 8.30 13.16
CA GLU A 177 0.38 7.93 12.04
C GLU A 177 0.94 6.79 11.16
N GLY A 178 2.10 6.23 11.50
CA GLY A 178 2.70 5.12 10.77
C GLY A 178 3.92 4.61 11.51
N LEU A 179 3.77 3.45 12.15
CA LEU A 179 4.81 2.85 12.98
C LEU A 179 5.86 2.16 12.10
N LEU A 180 6.59 2.94 11.31
CA LEU A 180 7.78 2.48 10.59
C LEU A 180 8.98 2.48 11.55
N ARG A 181 9.17 1.33 12.19
CA ARG A 181 10.48 0.97 12.76
C ARG A 181 11.43 0.62 11.63
N TYR A 182 12.27 1.57 11.25
CA TYR A 182 13.62 1.27 10.82
C TYR A 182 14.60 2.16 11.58
N GLU A 183 15.61 1.51 12.15
CA GLU A 183 16.68 2.05 12.98
C GLU A 183 17.69 2.85 12.15
N LEU A 184 17.22 3.83 11.37
CA LEU A 184 18.04 4.72 10.55
C LEU A 184 17.94 6.17 11.04
N ALA A 185 18.01 6.34 12.35
CA ALA A 185 18.61 7.50 13.00
C ALA A 185 18.59 7.24 14.52
N GLU A 186 19.75 7.30 15.18
CA GLU A 186 19.83 7.51 16.64
C GLU A 186 19.29 8.89 17.07
N GLY A 187 18.38 9.48 16.27
CA GLY A 187 17.97 10.87 16.33
C GLY A 187 16.55 11.04 16.82
N VAL A 188 16.29 12.18 17.44
CA VAL A 188 14.99 12.52 18.01
C VAL A 188 14.10 13.14 16.93
N GLU A 189 12.81 12.83 16.96
CA GLU A 189 11.82 13.42 16.06
C GLU A 189 11.70 14.93 16.33
N GLY A 190 11.97 15.71 15.29
CA GLY A 190 12.01 17.16 15.40
C GLY A 190 12.49 17.79 14.10
N ILE A 191 12.54 19.11 14.07
CA ILE A 191 13.04 19.85 12.92
C ILE A 191 14.29 20.61 13.35
N ALA A 192 15.41 20.41 12.67
CA ALA A 192 16.65 21.17 12.91
C ALA A 192 17.01 22.12 11.74
N GLY A 193 16.09 22.30 10.80
CA GLY A 193 16.27 23.14 9.63
C GLY A 193 15.07 23.09 8.70
N GLY A 194 15.31 23.10 7.39
CA GLY A 194 14.25 22.97 6.41
C GLY A 194 14.78 22.68 5.01
N PHE A 195 13.90 22.63 4.03
CA PHE A 195 14.29 22.53 2.63
C PHE A 195 13.34 23.35 1.77
N THR A 196 13.84 23.79 0.61
CA THR A 196 13.04 24.46 -0.41
C THR A 196 12.77 23.50 -1.56
N TYR A 197 11.61 23.63 -2.18
CA TYR A 197 11.27 22.84 -3.36
C TYR A 197 10.44 23.64 -4.36
N THR A 198 10.36 23.13 -5.57
CA THR A 198 9.46 23.62 -6.62
C THR A 198 8.57 22.48 -7.11
N ILE A 199 7.36 22.80 -7.56
CA ILE A 199 6.43 21.81 -8.13
C ILE A 199 6.86 21.52 -9.57
N HIS A 200 7.17 20.26 -9.87
CA HIS A 200 7.49 19.84 -11.23
C HIS A 200 6.22 19.84 -12.07
N GLU A 201 6.24 20.41 -13.28
CA GLU A 201 5.05 20.49 -14.17
C GLU A 201 3.77 21.08 -13.53
N GLY A 202 3.90 22.02 -12.59
CA GLY A 202 2.73 22.53 -11.85
C GLY A 202 1.61 23.16 -12.70
N GLU A 203 1.87 23.61 -13.95
CA GLU A 203 0.80 24.02 -14.88
C GLU A 203 -0.09 22.84 -15.29
N ALA A 204 0.49 21.65 -15.49
CA ALA A 204 -0.25 20.42 -15.79
C ALA A 204 -1.11 20.00 -14.58
N LEU A 205 -0.58 20.12 -13.36
CA LEU A 205 -1.35 19.92 -12.13
C LEU A 205 -2.57 20.85 -12.08
N LEU A 206 -2.39 22.15 -12.32
CA LEU A 206 -3.49 23.10 -12.28
C LEU A 206 -4.58 22.78 -13.33
N LEU A 207 -4.18 22.40 -14.55
CA LEU A 207 -5.11 21.95 -15.59
C LEU A 207 -5.87 20.67 -15.18
N ASN A 208 -5.17 19.73 -14.55
CA ASN A 208 -5.77 18.51 -14.00
C ASN A 208 -6.80 18.85 -12.90
N LEU A 209 -6.46 19.73 -11.95
CA LEU A 209 -7.37 20.17 -10.88
C LEU A 209 -8.61 20.87 -11.45
N ASN A 210 -8.45 21.73 -12.46
CA ASN A 210 -9.58 22.43 -13.10
C ASN A 210 -10.53 21.48 -13.83
N SER A 211 -10.05 20.31 -14.27
CA SER A 211 -10.87 19.30 -14.95
C SER A 211 -11.55 18.30 -14.00
N ARG A 212 -11.25 18.35 -12.69
CA ARG A 212 -11.85 17.48 -11.66
C ARG A 212 -13.38 17.46 -11.67
N PRO A 213 -14.11 18.59 -11.72
CA PRO A 213 -15.57 18.55 -11.66
C PRO A 213 -16.19 17.83 -12.86
N VAL A 214 -15.59 17.98 -14.04
CA VAL A 214 -16.05 17.31 -15.27
C VAL A 214 -15.76 15.82 -15.22
N ARG A 215 -14.56 15.42 -14.76
CA ARG A 215 -14.21 14.00 -14.55
C ARG A 215 -15.13 13.34 -13.53
N LEU A 216 -15.38 14.01 -12.40
CA LEU A 216 -16.28 13.51 -11.36
C LEU A 216 -17.67 13.23 -11.92
N LEU A 217 -18.27 14.18 -12.66
CA LEU A 217 -19.59 13.98 -13.25
C LEU A 217 -19.60 12.80 -14.23
N SER A 218 -18.60 12.72 -15.13
CA SER A 218 -18.48 11.61 -16.07
C SER A 218 -18.26 10.27 -15.37
N HIS A 219 -17.53 10.25 -14.26
CA HIS A 219 -17.25 9.06 -13.46
C HIS A 219 -18.50 8.56 -12.75
N LEU A 220 -19.26 9.46 -12.11
CA LEU A 220 -20.51 9.11 -11.44
C LEU A 220 -21.53 8.52 -12.43
N THR A 221 -21.66 9.07 -13.63
CA THR A 221 -22.53 8.49 -14.66
C THR A 221 -22.09 7.08 -15.06
N LYS A 222 -20.79 6.84 -15.22
CA LYS A 222 -20.28 5.49 -15.52
C LYS A 222 -20.53 4.51 -14.38
N LEU A 223 -20.34 4.93 -13.12
CA LEU A 223 -20.66 4.11 -11.96
C LEU A 223 -22.15 3.73 -11.92
N GLU A 224 -23.05 4.66 -12.22
CA GLU A 224 -24.49 4.37 -12.31
C GLU A 224 -24.81 3.35 -13.41
N GLU A 225 -24.14 3.44 -14.55
CA GLU A 225 -24.26 2.47 -15.65
C GLU A 225 -23.73 1.09 -15.26
N GLU A 226 -22.54 1.02 -14.64
CA GLU A 226 -21.93 -0.23 -14.14
C GLU A 226 -22.81 -0.89 -13.07
N ASP A 227 -23.34 -0.12 -12.12
CA ASP A 227 -24.26 -0.60 -11.09
C ASP A 227 -25.55 -1.19 -11.67
N ALA A 228 -26.05 -0.61 -12.78
CA ALA A 228 -27.24 -1.13 -13.47
C ALA A 228 -26.94 -2.48 -14.15
N LEU A 229 -25.79 -2.59 -14.83
CA LEU A 229 -25.35 -3.82 -15.49
C LEU A 229 -25.11 -4.96 -14.49
N LEU A 230 -24.46 -4.67 -13.36
CA LEU A 230 -24.23 -5.66 -12.30
C LEU A 230 -25.55 -6.18 -11.68
N LYS A 231 -26.57 -5.32 -11.55
CA LYS A 231 -27.90 -5.74 -11.08
C LYS A 231 -28.62 -6.64 -12.09
N GLU A 232 -28.49 -6.35 -13.38
CA GLU A 232 -29.03 -7.20 -14.45
C GLU A 232 -28.34 -8.57 -14.47
N GLU A 233 -27.00 -8.59 -14.39
CA GLU A 233 -26.21 -9.82 -14.31
C GLU A 233 -26.59 -10.66 -13.08
N SER A 234 -26.66 -10.03 -11.90
CA SER A 234 -27.05 -10.70 -10.65
C SER A 234 -28.45 -11.30 -10.74
N THR A 235 -29.40 -10.61 -11.39
CA THR A 235 -30.76 -11.13 -11.61
C THR A 235 -30.76 -12.34 -12.56
N THR A 236 -29.86 -12.33 -13.54
CA THR A 236 -29.78 -13.34 -14.60
C THR A 236 -29.11 -14.63 -14.12
N TYR A 237 -27.95 -14.53 -13.48
CA TYR A 237 -27.10 -15.67 -13.13
C TYR A 237 -27.22 -16.10 -11.65
N GLN A 238 -27.69 -15.20 -10.78
CA GLN A 238 -27.96 -15.48 -9.35
C GLN A 238 -26.74 -16.02 -8.57
N ASP A 239 -25.54 -15.69 -9.02
CA ASP A 239 -24.26 -16.11 -8.45
C ASP A 239 -23.45 -14.96 -7.84
N ILE A 240 -23.91 -13.71 -7.97
CA ILE A 240 -23.29 -12.54 -7.33
C ILE A 240 -23.84 -12.32 -5.92
N ILE A 241 -22.95 -12.09 -4.96
CA ILE A 241 -23.26 -11.61 -3.61
C ILE A 241 -22.68 -10.22 -3.42
N PHE A 242 -23.56 -9.24 -3.23
CA PHE A 242 -23.18 -7.88 -2.87
C PHE A 242 -22.93 -7.76 -1.37
N VAL A 243 -21.77 -7.24 -0.99
CA VAL A 243 -21.43 -6.92 0.40
C VAL A 243 -21.27 -5.42 0.59
N HIS A 244 -21.74 -4.87 1.70
CA HIS A 244 -21.84 -3.42 1.90
C HIS A 244 -20.48 -2.76 2.17
N ILE A 245 -19.69 -2.56 1.10
CA ILE A 245 -18.38 -1.93 1.11
C ILE A 245 -18.13 -1.21 -0.21
N ILE A 246 -17.23 -0.23 -0.20
CA ILE A 246 -16.69 0.37 -1.41
C ILE A 246 -15.69 -0.60 -2.05
N ASP A 247 -15.95 -1.09 -3.26
CA ASP A 247 -15.09 -2.07 -3.93
C ASP A 247 -13.81 -1.41 -4.45
N THR A 248 -12.73 -1.58 -3.69
CA THR A 248 -11.38 -1.14 -4.05
C THR A 248 -10.38 -2.19 -3.57
N TYR A 249 -9.18 -2.19 -4.16
CA TYR A 249 -8.15 -3.15 -3.80
C TYR A 249 -7.81 -3.12 -2.30
N ARG A 250 -7.68 -1.93 -1.69
CA ARG A 250 -7.41 -1.78 -0.24
C ARG A 250 -8.53 -2.33 0.65
N ASN A 251 -9.74 -2.45 0.13
CA ASN A 251 -10.91 -2.95 0.86
C ASN A 251 -11.16 -4.45 0.67
N VAL A 252 -10.39 -5.16 -0.16
CA VAL A 252 -10.57 -6.61 -0.39
C VAL A 252 -10.54 -7.44 0.91
N PRO A 253 -9.66 -7.19 1.91
CA PRO A 253 -9.73 -7.94 3.17
C PRO A 253 -11.06 -7.76 3.92
N ALA A 254 -11.59 -6.55 3.96
CA ALA A 254 -12.89 -6.29 4.57
C ALA A 254 -14.02 -6.96 3.76
N LYS A 255 -13.95 -6.89 2.42
CA LYS A 255 -14.86 -7.61 1.50
C LYS A 255 -14.89 -9.11 1.83
N LEU A 256 -13.72 -9.72 2.08
CA LEU A 256 -13.61 -11.13 2.48
C LEU A 256 -14.27 -11.42 3.83
N LEU A 257 -14.07 -10.58 4.84
CA LEU A 257 -14.72 -10.75 6.16
C LEU A 257 -16.25 -10.66 6.07
N HIS A 258 -16.78 -9.72 5.27
CA HIS A 258 -18.22 -9.65 4.99
C HIS A 258 -18.72 -10.91 4.29
N PHE A 259 -17.96 -11.44 3.33
CA PHE A 259 -18.30 -12.70 2.68
C PHE A 259 -18.31 -13.88 3.64
N TYR A 260 -17.35 -13.99 4.56
CA TYR A 260 -17.35 -15.05 5.56
C TYR A 260 -18.56 -15.01 6.48
N ARG A 261 -19.01 -13.81 6.89
CA ARG A 261 -20.28 -13.65 7.62
C ARG A 261 -21.46 -14.20 6.84
N TRP A 262 -21.65 -13.71 5.61
CA TRP A 262 -22.73 -14.17 4.74
C TRP A 262 -22.69 -15.69 4.53
N THR A 263 -21.50 -16.24 4.30
CA THR A 263 -21.29 -17.67 4.02
C THR A 263 -21.67 -18.54 5.22
N VAL A 264 -21.30 -18.13 6.44
CA VAL A 264 -21.65 -18.86 7.67
C VAL A 264 -23.16 -18.81 7.95
N GLU A 265 -23.82 -17.70 7.64
CA GLU A 265 -25.25 -17.50 7.88
C GLU A 265 -26.15 -18.16 6.83
N SER A 266 -25.70 -18.19 5.58
CA SER A 266 -26.57 -18.50 4.42
C SER A 266 -26.29 -19.84 3.74
N THR A 267 -25.18 -20.52 4.09
CA THR A 267 -24.76 -21.72 3.35
C THR A 267 -24.27 -22.85 4.25
N SER A 268 -24.33 -24.09 3.73
CA SER A 268 -23.75 -25.26 4.37
C SER A 268 -22.69 -25.88 3.47
N TYR A 269 -21.47 -26.01 3.98
CA TYR A 269 -20.29 -26.50 3.26
C TYR A 269 -19.30 -27.15 4.24
N ASP A 270 -18.40 -27.98 3.72
CA ASP A 270 -17.30 -28.59 4.48
C ASP A 270 -16.01 -27.75 4.39
N LEU A 271 -15.74 -27.25 3.20
CA LEU A 271 -14.53 -26.54 2.80
C LEU A 271 -14.92 -25.32 1.96
N LEU A 272 -14.17 -24.23 2.13
CA LEU A 272 -14.31 -23.01 1.33
C LEU A 272 -13.04 -22.83 0.50
N LEU A 273 -13.21 -22.66 -0.82
CA LEU A 273 -12.16 -22.23 -1.72
C LEU A 273 -12.30 -20.72 -1.96
N LYS A 274 -11.25 -19.96 -1.68
CA LYS A 274 -11.10 -18.57 -2.14
C LYS A 274 -10.15 -18.55 -3.33
N THR A 275 -10.51 -17.83 -4.37
CA THR A 275 -9.67 -17.54 -5.55
C THR A 275 -10.02 -16.15 -6.08
N ASP A 276 -9.14 -15.59 -6.90
CA ASP A 276 -9.43 -14.38 -7.69
C ASP A 276 -10.09 -14.77 -9.03
N ASP A 277 -10.70 -13.80 -9.70
CA ASP A 277 -11.45 -13.98 -10.96
C ASP A 277 -10.55 -14.11 -12.19
N ASP A 278 -9.26 -13.78 -12.05
CA ASP A 278 -8.21 -13.92 -13.07
C ASP A 278 -7.41 -15.23 -12.93
N CYS A 279 -7.93 -16.21 -12.18
CA CYS A 279 -7.25 -17.46 -11.85
C CYS A 279 -7.85 -18.67 -12.57
N TYR A 280 -7.01 -19.46 -13.24
CA TYR A 280 -7.38 -20.80 -13.67
C TYR A 280 -7.40 -21.74 -12.46
N ILE A 281 -8.48 -22.52 -12.28
CA ILE A 281 -8.63 -23.48 -11.19
C ILE A 281 -8.96 -24.88 -11.73
N ASP A 282 -8.17 -25.90 -11.40
CA ASP A 282 -8.47 -27.31 -11.74
C ASP A 282 -9.25 -27.99 -10.61
N LEU A 283 -10.58 -27.84 -10.64
CA LEU A 283 -11.48 -28.40 -9.63
C LEU A 283 -11.37 -29.92 -9.51
N ASP A 284 -11.21 -30.64 -10.62
CA ASP A 284 -11.14 -32.11 -10.61
C ASP A 284 -9.89 -32.60 -9.85
N ASN A 285 -8.73 -32.00 -10.13
CA ASN A 285 -7.50 -32.30 -9.39
C ASN A 285 -7.59 -31.88 -7.93
N MET A 286 -8.24 -30.75 -7.64
CA MET A 286 -8.48 -30.32 -6.25
C MET A 286 -9.32 -31.35 -5.48
N PHE A 287 -10.43 -31.83 -6.03
CA PHE A 287 -11.27 -32.84 -5.39
C PHE A 287 -10.52 -34.13 -5.10
N GLN A 288 -9.75 -34.63 -6.07
CA GLN A 288 -8.93 -35.82 -5.88
C GLN A 288 -7.96 -35.65 -4.71
N ARG A 289 -7.30 -34.49 -4.62
CA ARG A 289 -6.36 -34.18 -3.53
C ARG A 289 -7.03 -34.00 -2.18
N ILE A 290 -8.22 -33.37 -2.12
CA ILE A 290 -9.02 -33.24 -0.90
C ILE A 290 -9.29 -34.62 -0.29
N VAL A 291 -9.68 -35.59 -1.12
CA VAL A 291 -9.93 -36.97 -0.70
C VAL A 291 -8.63 -37.65 -0.28
N GLN A 292 -7.58 -37.61 -1.12
CA GLN A 292 -6.30 -38.27 -0.86
C GLN A 292 -5.61 -37.77 0.42
N LYS A 293 -5.64 -36.45 0.68
CA LYS A 293 -5.03 -35.83 1.87
C LYS A 293 -5.96 -35.81 3.08
N ASN A 294 -7.19 -36.32 2.94
CA ASN A 294 -8.23 -36.30 3.96
C ASN A 294 -8.39 -34.89 4.57
N LEU A 295 -8.69 -33.91 3.72
CA LEU A 295 -8.77 -32.48 4.11
C LEU A 295 -10.12 -32.07 4.67
N LYS A 296 -11.16 -32.90 4.55
CA LYS A 296 -12.48 -32.66 5.16
C LYS A 296 -12.45 -32.89 6.67
N LYS A 297 -11.73 -32.03 7.39
CA LYS A 297 -11.59 -32.05 8.85
C LYS A 297 -11.33 -30.62 9.37
N PRO A 298 -11.52 -30.38 10.67
CA PRO A 298 -11.29 -29.06 11.25
C PRO A 298 -9.83 -28.59 11.13
N ASN A 299 -9.63 -27.29 11.29
CA ASN A 299 -8.35 -26.61 11.38
C ASN A 299 -7.42 -26.82 10.17
N VAL A 300 -7.97 -26.79 8.95
CA VAL A 300 -7.23 -27.00 7.68
C VAL A 300 -7.08 -25.69 6.93
N TRP A 301 -5.84 -25.37 6.54
CA TRP A 301 -5.55 -24.32 5.56
C TRP A 301 -4.60 -24.88 4.49
N TRP A 302 -5.07 -24.99 3.25
CA TRP A 302 -4.35 -25.63 2.15
C TRP A 302 -4.12 -24.65 1.00
N GLY A 303 -2.86 -24.52 0.59
CA GLY A 303 -2.42 -23.61 -0.47
C GLY A 303 -0.90 -23.62 -0.60
N ASN A 304 -0.35 -22.64 -1.32
CA ASN A 304 1.09 -22.41 -1.40
C ASN A 304 1.49 -21.20 -0.55
N PHE A 305 2.31 -21.42 0.48
CA PHE A 305 2.60 -20.41 1.50
C PHE A 305 3.91 -19.68 1.26
N ARG A 306 3.86 -18.34 1.28
CA ARG A 306 5.04 -17.49 1.43
C ARG A 306 5.42 -17.42 2.91
N LEU A 307 6.72 -17.49 3.21
CA LEU A 307 7.27 -17.47 4.56
C LEU A 307 8.29 -16.34 4.69
N ASN A 308 8.32 -15.67 5.84
CA ASN A 308 9.27 -14.59 6.15
C ASN A 308 9.32 -13.51 5.06
N TRP A 309 8.18 -13.20 4.46
CA TRP A 309 8.09 -12.17 3.43
C TRP A 309 8.26 -10.81 4.08
N ALA A 310 9.18 -9.99 3.58
CA ALA A 310 9.42 -8.65 4.08
C ALA A 310 8.19 -7.77 3.85
N VAL A 311 7.94 -6.88 4.79
CA VAL A 311 6.81 -5.94 4.71
C VAL A 311 7.23 -4.79 3.82
N ASP A 312 6.63 -4.70 2.64
CA ASP A 312 6.85 -3.60 1.72
C ASP A 312 6.44 -2.29 2.39
N ARG A 313 7.37 -1.34 2.49
CA ARG A 313 7.09 -0.02 3.07
C ARG A 313 6.81 1.02 2.02
N THR A 314 6.92 0.66 0.74
CA THR A 314 6.67 1.54 -0.40
C THR A 314 5.93 0.80 -1.52
N GLY A 315 5.46 1.57 -2.52
CA GLY A 315 4.83 1.02 -3.71
C GLY A 315 3.43 0.43 -3.50
N LYS A 316 2.97 -0.37 -4.48
CA LYS A 316 1.62 -0.96 -4.50
C LYS A 316 1.31 -1.74 -3.22
N TRP A 317 2.27 -2.54 -2.76
CA TRP A 317 2.11 -3.45 -1.62
C TRP A 317 2.43 -2.82 -0.26
N GLN A 318 2.61 -1.50 -0.22
CA GLN A 318 2.94 -0.74 0.99
C GLN A 318 1.99 -1.05 2.16
N GLU A 319 2.59 -1.34 3.32
CA GLU A 319 1.93 -1.49 4.61
C GLU A 319 2.69 -0.71 5.68
N LEU A 320 2.08 0.36 6.19
CA LEU A 320 2.70 1.26 7.17
C LEU A 320 2.31 0.94 8.60
N GLU A 321 1.21 0.21 8.79
CA GLU A 321 0.62 0.00 10.11
C GLU A 321 0.99 -1.37 10.71
N TYR A 322 1.57 -2.27 9.92
CA TYR A 322 2.07 -3.55 10.43
C TYR A 322 3.44 -3.38 11.11
N PRO A 323 3.58 -3.72 12.41
CA PRO A 323 4.74 -3.32 13.21
C PRO A 323 5.97 -4.22 13.04
N SER A 324 5.82 -5.42 12.48
CA SER A 324 6.93 -6.35 12.25
C SER A 324 7.59 -6.08 10.90
N PRO A 325 8.89 -6.37 10.71
CA PRO A 325 9.56 -6.26 9.41
C PRO A 325 9.16 -7.37 8.43
N ALA A 326 8.55 -8.46 8.90
CA ALA A 326 8.12 -9.57 8.07
C ALA A 326 6.75 -10.10 8.49
N TYR A 327 5.97 -10.55 7.51
CA TYR A 327 4.64 -11.13 7.74
C TYR A 327 4.72 -12.57 8.27
N PRO A 328 3.70 -13.02 9.01
CA PRO A 328 3.46 -14.44 9.25
C PRO A 328 3.22 -15.16 7.92
N ALA A 329 3.20 -16.49 7.95
CA ALA A 329 2.93 -17.26 6.73
C ALA A 329 1.56 -16.93 6.14
N PHE A 330 1.51 -16.62 4.85
CA PHE A 330 0.28 -16.43 4.10
C PHE A 330 0.29 -17.24 2.81
N ALA A 331 -0.89 -17.71 2.39
CA ALA A 331 -1.05 -18.36 1.09
C ALA A 331 -0.96 -17.29 -0.03
N CYS A 332 -0.37 -17.61 -1.17
CA CYS A 332 -0.33 -16.65 -2.27
C CYS A 332 -1.72 -16.39 -2.87
N GLY A 333 -1.87 -15.25 -3.54
CA GLY A 333 -3.17 -14.72 -4.00
C GLY A 333 -3.97 -15.62 -4.95
N SER A 334 -3.31 -16.57 -5.62
CA SER A 334 -3.93 -17.51 -6.57
C SER A 334 -5.03 -18.39 -5.97
N GLY A 335 -5.08 -18.49 -4.64
CA GLY A 335 -6.17 -19.10 -3.91
C GLY A 335 -5.73 -20.06 -2.81
N TYR A 336 -6.69 -20.46 -2.00
CA TYR A 336 -6.50 -21.43 -0.92
C TYR A 336 -7.83 -22.07 -0.51
N VAL A 337 -7.73 -23.23 0.14
CA VAL A 337 -8.86 -23.91 0.78
C VAL A 337 -8.75 -23.80 2.30
N ILE A 338 -9.85 -23.45 2.96
CA ILE A 338 -9.97 -23.43 4.43
C ILE A 338 -11.17 -24.25 4.92
N SER A 339 -11.04 -24.82 6.11
CA SER A 339 -12.13 -25.56 6.76
C SER A 339 -13.20 -24.64 7.35
N LYS A 340 -14.42 -25.15 7.45
CA LYS A 340 -15.59 -24.41 7.96
C LYS A 340 -15.36 -23.74 9.33
N ASP A 341 -14.70 -24.42 10.25
CA ASP A 341 -14.43 -23.90 11.60
C ASP A 341 -13.55 -22.65 11.60
N ILE A 342 -12.59 -22.57 10.66
CA ILE A 342 -11.76 -21.38 10.46
C ILE A 342 -12.62 -20.23 9.93
N VAL A 343 -13.46 -20.48 8.91
CA VAL A 343 -14.38 -19.47 8.37
C VAL A 343 -15.33 -18.94 9.46
N GLN A 344 -15.86 -19.84 10.30
CA GLN A 344 -16.71 -19.48 11.43
C GLN A 344 -16.01 -18.59 12.46
N TRP A 345 -14.74 -18.90 12.78
CA TRP A 345 -13.95 -18.07 13.69
C TRP A 345 -13.70 -16.68 13.10
N LEU A 346 -13.33 -16.59 11.82
CA LEU A 346 -13.08 -15.32 11.13
C LEU A 346 -14.35 -14.48 11.04
N ALA A 347 -15.49 -15.09 10.66
CA ALA A 347 -16.78 -14.41 10.62
C ALA A 347 -17.18 -13.86 11.99
N SER A 348 -17.02 -14.65 13.06
CA SER A 348 -17.40 -14.28 14.44
C SER A 348 -16.51 -13.17 15.03
N ASN A 349 -15.28 -12.99 14.51
CA ASN A 349 -14.32 -12.00 15.00
C ASN A 349 -14.10 -10.84 14.02
N SER A 350 -14.81 -10.80 12.90
CA SER A 350 -14.58 -9.86 11.80
C SER A 350 -14.52 -8.38 12.23
N ASP A 351 -15.33 -7.92 13.19
CA ASP A 351 -15.27 -6.52 13.68
C ASP A 351 -14.01 -6.19 14.49
N ARG A 352 -13.26 -7.21 14.94
CA ARG A 352 -12.05 -7.08 15.76
C ARG A 352 -10.78 -7.34 14.97
N LEU A 353 -10.90 -7.86 13.75
CA LEU A 353 -9.80 -8.19 12.88
C LEU A 353 -9.42 -6.95 12.07
N LYS A 354 -8.23 -6.41 12.34
CA LYS A 354 -7.66 -5.33 11.56
C LYS A 354 -7.33 -5.81 10.15
N THR A 355 -7.72 -5.02 9.15
CA THR A 355 -7.38 -5.23 7.74
C THR A 355 -6.05 -4.56 7.39
N TYR A 356 -5.30 -5.18 6.48
CA TYR A 356 -3.98 -4.72 6.02
C TYR A 356 -3.99 -4.58 4.50
N GLN A 357 -2.86 -4.17 3.92
CA GLN A 357 -2.72 -3.73 2.53
C GLN A 357 -3.27 -4.70 1.45
N GLY A 358 -3.38 -6.00 1.75
CA GLY A 358 -3.89 -7.05 0.86
C GLY A 358 -4.60 -8.18 1.62
N GLU A 359 -5.45 -8.93 0.92
CA GLU A 359 -6.27 -10.01 1.51
C GLU A 359 -5.44 -11.19 2.00
N ASP A 360 -4.49 -11.64 1.18
CA ASP A 360 -3.58 -12.74 1.50
C ASP A 360 -2.75 -12.46 2.76
N VAL A 361 -2.14 -11.27 2.83
CA VAL A 361 -1.39 -10.79 3.99
C VAL A 361 -2.29 -10.68 5.22
N SER A 362 -3.49 -10.09 5.07
CA SER A 362 -4.46 -9.99 6.16
C SER A 362 -4.84 -11.37 6.70
N MET A 363 -5.11 -12.33 5.81
CA MET A 363 -5.36 -13.71 6.17
C MET A 363 -4.19 -14.34 6.91
N GLY A 364 -2.93 -14.14 6.46
CA GLY A 364 -1.74 -14.60 7.19
C GLY A 364 -1.69 -14.10 8.63
N ILE A 365 -1.99 -12.82 8.84
CA ILE A 365 -1.99 -12.19 10.16
C ILE A 365 -3.13 -12.75 11.03
N TRP A 366 -4.35 -12.89 10.49
CA TRP A 366 -5.47 -13.46 11.24
C TRP A 366 -5.24 -14.94 11.58
N MET A 367 -4.67 -15.71 10.65
CA MET A 367 -4.34 -17.12 10.86
C MET A 367 -3.25 -17.34 11.90
N ALA A 368 -2.39 -16.35 12.15
CA ALA A 368 -1.42 -16.42 13.24
C ALA A 368 -2.10 -16.52 14.62
N ALA A 369 -3.30 -15.95 14.78
CA ALA A 369 -4.09 -16.07 16.00
C ALA A 369 -4.82 -17.43 16.10
N ILE A 370 -5.22 -18.01 14.96
CA ILE A 370 -5.95 -19.30 14.91
C ILE A 370 -4.98 -20.50 15.05
N GLY A 371 -3.80 -20.42 14.44
CA GLY A 371 -2.83 -21.51 14.39
C GLY A 371 -3.29 -22.73 13.59
N PRO A 372 -3.69 -22.59 12.31
CA PRO A 372 -4.20 -23.70 11.52
C PRO A 372 -3.12 -24.69 11.09
N LYS A 373 -3.54 -25.93 10.82
CA LYS A 373 -2.67 -26.90 10.15
C LYS A 373 -2.55 -26.51 8.68
N ARG A 374 -1.40 -25.93 8.34
CA ARG A 374 -1.02 -25.58 6.97
C ARG A 374 -0.67 -26.84 6.17
N TYR A 375 -1.28 -26.99 5.00
CA TYR A 375 -0.93 -27.98 4.00
C TYR A 375 -0.26 -27.25 2.84
N GLN A 376 1.06 -27.32 2.77
CA GLN A 376 1.82 -26.75 1.67
C GLN A 376 1.63 -27.59 0.41
N ASP A 377 1.30 -26.95 -0.71
CA ASP A 377 1.19 -27.60 -2.03
C ASP A 377 1.64 -26.62 -3.11
N SER A 378 2.78 -26.88 -3.75
CA SER A 378 3.40 -25.97 -4.73
C SER A 378 2.66 -25.88 -6.06
N LEU A 379 1.67 -26.76 -6.28
CA LEU A 379 0.84 -26.72 -7.49
C LEU A 379 -0.23 -25.63 -7.45
N TRP A 380 -0.37 -24.93 -6.33
CA TRP A 380 -0.96 -23.60 -6.33
C TRP A 380 0.12 -22.62 -6.80
N LEU A 381 0.11 -22.31 -8.10
CA LEU A 381 1.13 -21.44 -8.69
C LEU A 381 0.86 -20.01 -8.27
N CYS A 382 1.88 -19.30 -7.80
CA CYS A 382 1.73 -17.94 -7.30
C CYS A 382 1.92 -16.87 -8.37
N GLU A 383 2.32 -17.26 -9.58
CA GLU A 383 2.59 -16.40 -10.72
C GLU A 383 2.00 -17.04 -11.99
N LYS A 384 1.83 -16.25 -13.05
CA LYS A 384 1.30 -16.72 -14.35
C LYS A 384 2.22 -17.77 -14.96
N GLN A 385 1.90 -19.04 -14.73
CA GLN A 385 2.69 -20.19 -15.18
C GLN A 385 1.74 -21.32 -15.59
N CYS A 386 2.16 -22.16 -16.51
CA CYS A 386 1.39 -23.35 -16.84
C CYS A 386 2.21 -24.60 -16.56
N GLU A 387 1.84 -25.30 -15.49
CA GLU A 387 2.48 -26.55 -15.09
C GLU A 387 1.49 -27.71 -15.12
N THR A 388 1.96 -28.88 -15.55
CA THR A 388 1.12 -30.09 -15.59
C THR A 388 0.69 -30.48 -14.18
N GLY A 389 -0.62 -30.57 -13.96
CA GLY A 389 -1.19 -30.90 -12.65
C GLY A 389 -1.33 -29.70 -11.69
N MET A 390 -1.14 -28.47 -12.18
CA MET A 390 -1.43 -27.26 -11.41
C MET A 390 -2.87 -27.25 -10.90
N LEU A 391 -3.05 -26.73 -9.69
CA LEU A 391 -4.36 -26.55 -9.04
C LEU A 391 -4.90 -25.14 -9.27
N SER A 392 -4.01 -24.15 -9.24
CA SER A 392 -4.31 -22.76 -9.55
C SER A 392 -3.20 -22.13 -10.38
N SER A 393 -3.53 -21.19 -11.25
CA SER A 393 -2.56 -20.22 -11.79
C SER A 393 -3.24 -18.86 -12.07
N PRO A 394 -2.69 -17.74 -11.57
CA PRO A 394 -3.32 -16.41 -11.63
C PRO A 394 -2.95 -15.61 -12.90
N GLN A 395 -3.50 -14.39 -12.99
CA GLN A 395 -3.15 -13.34 -13.96
C GLN A 395 -3.50 -13.67 -15.42
N TYR A 396 -4.61 -14.35 -15.65
CA TYR A 396 -5.15 -14.62 -16.99
C TYR A 396 -6.29 -13.69 -17.36
N SER A 397 -6.36 -13.32 -18.64
CA SER A 397 -7.57 -12.68 -19.19
C SER A 397 -8.71 -13.70 -19.32
N PRO A 398 -9.98 -13.25 -19.44
CA PRO A 398 -11.11 -14.14 -19.70
C PRO A 398 -10.90 -15.06 -20.92
N GLU A 399 -10.33 -14.54 -22.01
CA GLU A 399 -10.05 -15.33 -23.22
C GLU A 399 -8.97 -16.37 -23.00
N GLU A 400 -7.96 -16.07 -22.18
CA GLU A 400 -6.92 -17.03 -21.83
C GLU A 400 -7.49 -18.14 -20.94
N LEU A 401 -8.34 -17.81 -19.96
CA LEU A 401 -9.02 -18.79 -19.10
C LEU A 401 -9.88 -19.76 -19.92
N ILE A 402 -10.66 -19.25 -20.88
CA ILE A 402 -11.46 -20.07 -21.79
C ILE A 402 -10.55 -21.03 -22.56
N LYS A 403 -9.46 -20.55 -23.14
CA LYS A 403 -8.50 -21.38 -23.89
C LYS A 403 -7.84 -22.46 -23.03
N LEU A 404 -7.50 -22.15 -21.78
CA LEU A 404 -6.93 -23.13 -20.84
C LEU A 404 -7.94 -24.25 -20.54
N TRP A 405 -9.21 -23.90 -20.35
CA TRP A 405 -10.28 -24.87 -20.14
C TRP A 405 -10.56 -25.71 -21.39
N GLU A 406 -10.63 -25.11 -22.58
CA GLU A 406 -10.79 -25.83 -23.84
C GLU A 406 -9.66 -26.86 -24.05
N LYS A 407 -8.41 -26.46 -23.79
CA LYS A 407 -7.26 -27.37 -23.83
C LYS A 407 -7.38 -28.49 -22.79
N ARG A 408 -7.78 -28.16 -21.56
CA ARG A 408 -7.99 -29.17 -20.51
C ARG A 408 -9.00 -30.22 -20.92
N GLU A 409 -10.11 -29.81 -21.55
CA GLU A 409 -11.16 -30.71 -22.03
C GLU A 409 -10.70 -31.56 -23.22
N GLN A 410 -9.99 -30.97 -24.18
CA GLN A 410 -9.56 -31.67 -25.40
C GLN A 410 -8.38 -32.61 -25.15
N CYS A 411 -7.43 -32.18 -24.33
CA CYS A 411 -6.10 -32.77 -24.24
C CYS A 411 -5.80 -33.37 -22.86
N GLY A 412 -6.68 -33.18 -21.89
CA GLY A 412 -6.49 -33.65 -20.53
C GLY A 412 -5.50 -32.80 -19.72
N THR A 413 -4.85 -31.79 -20.29
CA THR A 413 -4.03 -30.81 -19.54
C THR A 413 -4.29 -29.39 -20.08
N PRO A 414 -4.19 -28.35 -19.23
CA PRO A 414 -4.41 -26.97 -19.68
C PRO A 414 -3.22 -26.40 -20.46
N CYS A 415 -2.02 -27.00 -20.34
CA CYS A 415 -0.77 -26.40 -20.82
C CYS A 415 -0.40 -26.84 -22.23
N ALA A 416 -0.54 -28.13 -22.51
CA ALA A 416 -0.18 -28.68 -23.80
C ALA A 416 -1.08 -29.87 -24.18
N CYS A 417 -1.28 -30.01 -25.48
CA CYS A 417 -1.78 -31.23 -26.07
C CYS A 417 -0.56 -32.04 -26.47
N GLU A 418 -0.36 -33.21 -25.87
CA GLU A 418 0.63 -34.14 -26.39
C GLU A 418 0.23 -34.47 -27.83
N GLU A 419 1.12 -34.23 -28.80
CA GLU A 419 0.93 -34.68 -30.18
C GLU A 419 0.82 -36.21 -30.14
N ARG A 420 -0.38 -36.72 -30.41
CA ARG A 420 -0.64 -38.17 -30.51
C ARG A 420 -0.09 -38.76 -31.79
#